data_AF-A0A441UIQ8-F1
#
_entry.id   AF-A0A441UIQ8-F1
#
_cell.length_a   1.000
_cell.length_b   1.000
_cell.length_c   1.000
_cell.angle_alpha   90.00
_cell.angle_beta   90.00
_cell.angle_gamma   90.00
#
_symmetry.space_group_name_H-M   'P 1'
#
loop_
_entity.id
_entity.type
_entity.pdbx_description
1 polymer ?
#
loop_
_entity_poly.entity_id
_entity_poly.type
_entity_poly.pdbx_seq_one_letter_code
_entity_poly.pdbx_strand_id
1 'polypeptide(L)'
;LLTFGLLMPGNLPEERWLFVLASLAVAMQPISAVLGNWFRSRVEARYAVVSSLAGVVAGGAFKVGAVLAGAGVVAVGVGQTLGAAIGAILLIVMFLRRGGPALGTWSFSMRRARTMLGEGVMIFVGSMFAVIYLKIDQVMLRAMQGPETVGIYSIASLLSEALYFIPAAIVGTAFP
;
A
#
# COMPACT_ATOMS: atom_id res chain seq x y z
N LEU A 1 -9.38 -8.39 3.79
CA LEU A 1 -10.06 -7.08 3.59
C LEU A 1 -11.41 -7.26 2.90
N LEU A 2 -11.50 -7.88 1.72
CA LEU A 2 -12.79 -8.18 1.05
C LEU A 2 -13.76 -8.98 1.92
N THR A 3 -13.29 -10.07 2.53
CA THR A 3 -14.12 -10.92 3.41
C THR A 3 -14.61 -10.14 4.63
N PHE A 4 -13.74 -9.34 5.24
CA PHE A 4 -14.07 -8.51 6.41
C PHE A 4 -15.09 -7.41 6.07
N GLY A 5 -14.92 -6.72 4.94
CA GLY A 5 -15.84 -5.66 4.50
C GLY A 5 -17.23 -6.16 4.09
N LEU A 6 -17.32 -7.39 3.57
CA LEU A 6 -18.59 -7.99 3.14
C LEU A 6 -19.34 -8.72 4.26
N LEU A 7 -18.62 -9.30 5.23
CA LEU A 7 -19.21 -10.18 6.25
C LEU A 7 -19.44 -9.51 7.61
N MET A 8 -18.93 -8.30 7.85
CA MET A 8 -19.13 -7.62 9.13
C MET A 8 -20.54 -6.98 9.20
N PRO A 9 -21.42 -7.43 10.11
CA PRO A 9 -22.76 -6.85 10.27
C PRO A 9 -22.64 -5.45 10.89
N GLY A 10 -23.36 -4.47 10.35
CA GLY A 10 -23.41 -3.09 10.85
C GLY A 10 -22.67 -2.03 10.02
N ASN A 11 -21.93 -2.42 8.97
CA ASN A 11 -21.25 -1.43 8.12
C ASN A 11 -22.21 -0.70 7.17
N LEU A 12 -22.05 0.63 7.07
CA LEU A 12 -22.76 1.47 6.11
C LEU A 12 -22.40 1.06 4.66
N PRO A 13 -23.27 1.29 3.67
CA PRO A 13 -22.98 0.97 2.26
C PRO A 13 -21.66 1.58 1.77
N GLU A 14 -21.33 2.78 2.24
CA GLU A 14 -20.10 3.50 1.89
C GLU A 14 -18.83 2.81 2.43
N GLU A 15 -18.87 2.29 3.66
CA GLU A 15 -17.74 1.57 4.25
C GLU A 15 -17.41 0.30 3.45
N ARG A 16 -18.44 -0.41 2.97
CA ARG A 16 -18.26 -1.61 2.12
C ARG A 16 -17.51 -1.29 0.83
N TRP A 17 -17.87 -0.19 0.17
CA TRP A 17 -17.18 0.27 -1.04
C TRP A 17 -15.73 0.65 -0.77
N LEU A 18 -15.44 1.30 0.36
CA LEU A 18 -14.08 1.61 0.77
C LEU A 18 -13.24 0.35 0.99
N PHE A 19 -13.82 -0.72 1.57
CA PHE A 19 -13.12 -2.00 1.71
C PHE A 19 -12.82 -2.67 0.37
N VAL A 20 -13.75 -2.61 -0.59
CA VAL A 20 -13.53 -3.14 -1.95
C VAL A 20 -12.40 -2.37 -2.64
N LEU A 21 -12.44 -1.04 -2.60
CA LEU A 21 -11.41 -0.16 -3.16
C LEU A 21 -10.05 -0.42 -2.51
N ALA A 22 -9.98 -0.47 -1.17
CA ALA A 22 -8.73 -0.77 -0.46
C ALA A 22 -8.17 -2.14 -0.85
N SER A 23 -9.03 -3.15 -0.99
CA SER A 23 -8.61 -4.49 -1.40
C SER A 23 -8.07 -4.52 -2.83
N LEU A 24 -8.70 -3.78 -3.74
CA LEU A 24 -8.21 -3.63 -5.11
C LEU A 24 -6.83 -2.96 -5.13
N ALA A 25 -6.63 -1.90 -4.35
CA ALA A 25 -5.32 -1.25 -4.24
C ALA A 25 -4.25 -2.20 -3.70
N VAL A 26 -4.57 -3.01 -2.69
CA VAL A 26 -3.64 -4.03 -2.15
C VAL A 26 -3.31 -5.09 -3.20
N ALA A 27 -4.26 -5.51 -4.03
CA ALA A 27 -4.01 -6.47 -5.09
C ALA A 27 -2.98 -5.97 -6.13
N MET A 28 -2.79 -4.66 -6.27
CA MET A 28 -1.79 -4.06 -7.17
C MET A 28 -0.38 -3.98 -6.54
N GLN A 29 -0.26 -4.07 -5.21
CA GLN A 29 1.03 -3.93 -4.52
C GLN A 29 2.09 -4.99 -4.90
N PRO A 30 1.76 -6.29 -5.08
CA PRO A 30 2.75 -7.30 -5.45
C PRO A 30 3.46 -6.99 -6.77
N ILE A 31 2.73 -6.43 -7.74
CA ILE A 31 3.29 -6.03 -9.04
C ILE A 31 4.35 -4.97 -8.83
N SER A 32 4.01 -3.91 -8.08
CA SER A 32 4.93 -2.82 -7.78
C SER A 32 6.14 -3.28 -6.96
N ALA A 33 5.95 -4.24 -6.03
CA ALA A 33 7.02 -4.80 -5.22
C ALA A 33 8.01 -5.63 -6.03
N VAL A 34 7.52 -6.55 -6.88
CA VAL A 34 8.38 -7.41 -7.72
C VAL A 34 9.18 -6.57 -8.72
N LEU A 35 8.52 -5.66 -9.42
CA LEU A 35 9.18 -4.78 -10.39
C LEU A 35 10.14 -3.80 -9.69
N GLY A 36 9.75 -3.27 -8.54
CA GLY A 36 10.59 -2.39 -7.74
C GLY A 36 11.87 -3.08 -7.27
N ASN A 37 11.77 -4.34 -6.81
CA ASN A 37 12.93 -5.14 -6.39
C ASN A 37 13.88 -5.44 -7.54
N TRP A 38 13.36 -5.63 -8.76
CA TRP A 38 14.19 -5.78 -9.96
C TRP A 38 15.03 -4.53 -10.26
N PHE A 39 14.45 -3.34 -10.12
CA PHE A 39 15.20 -2.09 -10.27
C PHE A 39 16.22 -1.88 -9.13
N ARG A 40 15.87 -2.27 -7.90
CA ARG A 40 16.78 -2.20 -6.74
C ARG A 40 18.00 -3.09 -6.91
N SER A 41 17.83 -4.33 -7.40
CA SER A 41 18.96 -5.25 -7.62
C SER A 41 19.92 -4.79 -8.71
N ARG A 42 19.51 -3.84 -9.56
CA ARG A 42 20.34 -3.20 -10.59
C ARG A 42 20.88 -1.82 -10.19
N VAL A 43 20.71 -1.40 -8.94
CA VAL A 43 21.09 -0.06 -8.46
C VAL A 43 20.37 1.07 -9.24
N GLU A 44 19.21 0.75 -9.83
CA GLU A 44 18.39 1.66 -10.64
C GLU A 44 17.07 2.04 -9.93
N ALA A 45 17.07 2.05 -8.59
CA ALA A 45 15.89 2.29 -7.77
C ALA A 45 15.15 3.60 -8.10
N ARG A 46 15.82 4.58 -8.72
CA ARG A 46 15.24 5.86 -9.15
C ARG A 46 13.96 5.71 -9.97
N TYR A 47 13.85 4.69 -10.84
CA TYR A 47 12.64 4.52 -11.66
C TYR A 47 11.45 4.02 -10.85
N ALA A 48 11.71 3.12 -9.89
CA ALA A 48 10.70 2.68 -8.93
C ALA A 48 10.22 3.86 -8.09
N VAL A 49 11.15 4.67 -7.58
CA VAL A 49 10.84 5.85 -6.75
C VAL A 49 10.04 6.89 -7.54
N VAL A 50 10.45 7.25 -8.75
CA VAL A 50 9.74 8.24 -9.58
C VAL A 50 8.33 7.75 -9.95
N SER A 51 8.17 6.48 -10.30
CA SER A 51 6.87 5.91 -10.63
C SER A 51 5.93 5.91 -9.42
N SER A 52 6.43 5.51 -8.25
CA SER A 52 5.67 5.53 -7.00
C SER A 52 5.30 6.95 -6.58
N LEU A 53 6.22 7.91 -6.66
CA LEU A 53 5.95 9.31 -6.35
C LEU A 53 4.90 9.91 -7.28
N ALA A 54 5.00 9.66 -8.58
CA ALA A 54 4.00 10.11 -9.55
C ALA A 54 2.60 9.55 -9.22
N GLY A 55 2.50 8.27 -8.85
CA GLY A 55 1.24 7.66 -8.40
C GLY A 55 0.69 8.30 -7.12
N VAL A 56 1.54 8.53 -6.12
CA VAL A 56 1.15 9.18 -4.84
C VAL A 56 0.68 10.62 -5.07
N VAL A 57 1.40 11.40 -5.88
CA VAL A 57 1.05 12.79 -6.18
C VAL A 57 -0.24 12.85 -6.98
N ALA A 58 -0.40 12.02 -8.02
CA ALA A 58 -1.63 12.00 -8.83
C ALA A 58 -2.85 11.55 -8.00
N GLY A 59 -2.71 10.49 -7.20
CA GLY A 59 -3.78 10.04 -6.30
C GLY A 59 -4.09 11.06 -5.21
N GLY A 60 -3.07 11.75 -4.69
CA GLY A 60 -3.22 12.84 -3.73
C GLY A 60 -3.97 14.04 -4.32
N ALA A 61 -3.59 14.50 -5.51
CA ALA A 61 -4.26 15.58 -6.22
C ALA A 61 -5.73 15.24 -6.50
N PHE A 62 -6.01 14.00 -6.92
CA PHE A 62 -7.39 13.52 -7.08
C PHE A 62 -8.17 13.55 -5.78
N LYS A 63 -7.59 13.06 -4.66
CA LYS A 63 -8.23 13.10 -3.35
C LYS A 63 -8.58 14.53 -2.93
N VAL A 64 -7.66 15.48 -3.09
CA VAL A 64 -7.91 16.89 -2.78
C VAL A 64 -9.04 17.44 -3.66
N GLY A 65 -9.01 17.18 -4.96
CA GLY A 65 -10.09 17.59 -5.88
C GLY A 65 -11.46 17.03 -5.50
N ALA A 66 -11.52 15.75 -5.12
CA ALA A 66 -12.75 15.08 -4.70
C ALA A 66 -13.32 15.68 -3.41
N VAL A 67 -12.46 16.04 -2.44
CA VAL A 67 -12.88 16.70 -1.20
C VAL A 67 -13.43 18.10 -1.49
N LEU A 68 -12.75 18.90 -2.32
CA LEU A 68 -13.20 20.25 -2.69
C LEU A 68 -14.53 20.23 -3.47
N ALA A 69 -14.77 19.18 -4.26
CA ALA A 69 -16.01 18.99 -4.98
C ALA A 69 -17.16 18.41 -4.12
N GLY A 70 -16.90 18.07 -2.85
CA GLY A 70 -17.90 17.46 -1.97
C GLY A 70 -18.33 16.04 -2.38
N ALA A 71 -17.49 15.31 -3.12
CA ALA A 71 -17.83 14.02 -3.75
C ALA A 71 -17.96 12.83 -2.76
N GLY A 72 -17.96 13.09 -1.45
CA GLY A 72 -18.08 12.10 -0.40
C GLY A 72 -16.81 11.26 -0.16
N VAL A 73 -16.85 10.40 0.86
CA VAL A 73 -15.68 9.62 1.31
C VAL A 73 -15.27 8.54 0.30
N VAL A 74 -16.23 8.00 -0.45
CA VAL A 74 -15.97 6.96 -1.47
C VAL A 74 -15.07 7.51 -2.59
N ALA A 75 -15.25 8.77 -3.01
CA ALA A 75 -14.41 9.40 -4.02
C ALA A 75 -12.95 9.55 -3.55
N VAL A 76 -12.73 9.82 -2.26
CA VAL A 76 -11.40 9.81 -1.65
C VAL A 76 -10.77 8.42 -1.71
N GLY A 77 -11.56 7.37 -1.46
CA GLY A 77 -11.15 5.97 -1.64
C GLY A 77 -10.74 5.63 -3.07
N VAL A 78 -11.44 6.18 -4.08
CA VAL A 78 -11.08 6.02 -5.50
C VAL A 78 -9.74 6.69 -5.80
N GLY A 79 -9.44 7.84 -5.20
CA GLY A 79 -8.13 8.47 -5.37
C GLY A 79 -6.97 7.60 -4.88
N GLN A 80 -7.19 6.78 -3.85
CA GLN A 80 -6.19 5.83 -3.36
C GLN A 80 -5.92 4.70 -4.37
N THR A 81 -6.96 4.11 -4.96
CA THR A 81 -6.81 3.05 -5.98
C THR A 81 -6.21 3.60 -7.27
N LEU A 82 -6.64 4.79 -7.69
CA LEU A 82 -6.12 5.48 -8.86
C LEU A 82 -4.62 5.76 -8.72
N GLY A 83 -4.18 6.27 -7.56
CA GLY A 83 -2.75 6.50 -7.30
C GLY A 83 -1.92 5.21 -7.35
N ALA A 84 -2.44 4.13 -6.77
CA ALA A 84 -1.79 2.80 -6.83
C ALA A 84 -1.71 2.28 -8.28
N ALA A 85 -2.79 2.44 -9.05
CA ALA A 85 -2.85 2.05 -10.45
C ALA A 85 -1.87 2.84 -11.32
N ILE A 86 -1.84 4.17 -11.19
CA ILE A 86 -0.90 5.03 -11.92
C ILE A 86 0.54 4.64 -11.59
N GLY A 87 0.87 4.46 -10.30
CA GLY A 87 2.21 4.06 -9.89
C GLY A 87 2.62 2.70 -10.47
N ALA A 88 1.72 1.71 -10.44
CA ALA A 88 1.98 0.38 -11.01
C ALA A 88 2.14 0.44 -12.54
N ILE A 89 1.27 1.17 -13.25
CA ILE A 89 1.32 1.31 -14.70
C ILE A 89 2.62 1.99 -15.13
N LEU A 90 2.99 3.10 -14.49
CA LEU A 90 4.25 3.81 -14.79
C LEU A 90 5.46 2.90 -14.57
N LEU A 91 5.46 2.11 -13.50
CA LEU A 91 6.55 1.18 -13.21
C LEU A 91 6.64 0.05 -14.23
N ILE A 92 5.52 -0.50 -14.68
CA ILE A 92 5.46 -1.48 -15.78
C ILE A 92 6.04 -0.87 -17.06
N VAL A 93 5.64 0.36 -17.42
CA VAL A 93 6.15 1.06 -18.61
C VAL A 93 7.66 1.24 -18.52
N MET A 94 8.18 1.66 -17.36
CA MET A 94 9.62 1.80 -17.13
C MET A 94 10.35 0.46 -17.23
N PHE A 95 9.78 -0.61 -16.67
CA PHE A 95 10.33 -1.96 -16.74
C PHE A 95 10.46 -2.46 -18.18
N LEU A 96 9.41 -2.28 -18.99
CA LEU A 96 9.42 -2.65 -20.41
C LEU A 96 10.43 -1.83 -21.21
N ARG A 97 10.53 -0.52 -20.95
CA ARG A 97 11.50 0.37 -21.63
C ARG A 97 12.95 0.08 -21.27
N ARG A 98 13.22 -0.54 -20.12
CA ARG A 98 14.56 -0.82 -19.60
C ARG A 98 15.04 -2.25 -19.89
N GLY A 99 14.36 -2.97 -20.78
CA GLY A 99 14.74 -4.33 -21.15
C GLY A 99 14.44 -5.35 -20.05
N GLY A 100 13.37 -5.12 -19.28
CA GLY A 100 12.83 -6.12 -18.38
C GLY A 100 12.51 -7.42 -19.15
N PRO A 101 12.78 -8.61 -18.57
CA PRO A 101 12.42 -9.88 -19.20
C PRO A 101 10.94 -9.93 -19.58
N ALA A 102 10.64 -10.39 -20.79
CA ALA A 102 9.27 -10.54 -21.25
C ALA A 102 8.48 -11.45 -20.29
N LEU A 103 7.21 -11.12 -20.03
CA LEU A 103 6.37 -11.89 -19.10
C LEU A 103 6.26 -13.38 -19.49
N GLY A 104 6.39 -13.69 -20.78
CA GLY A 104 6.39 -15.07 -21.29
C GLY A 104 7.65 -15.89 -20.98
N THR A 105 8.73 -15.28 -20.49
CA THR A 105 9.96 -16.00 -20.10
C THR A 105 9.96 -16.36 -18.61
N TRP A 106 8.89 -16.06 -17.88
CA TRP A 106 8.82 -16.28 -16.44
C TRP A 106 8.44 -17.73 -16.17
N SER A 107 9.33 -18.46 -15.50
CA SER A 107 9.10 -19.85 -15.08
C SER A 107 8.76 -19.90 -13.59
N PHE A 108 7.67 -20.57 -13.24
CA PHE A 108 7.35 -20.84 -11.84
C PHE A 108 8.23 -21.99 -11.30
N SER A 109 8.81 -21.82 -10.12
CA SER A 109 9.55 -22.87 -9.42
C SER A 109 9.05 -23.00 -7.98
N MET A 110 8.39 -24.12 -7.68
CA MET A 110 7.86 -24.38 -6.34
C MET A 110 8.97 -24.43 -5.27
N ARG A 111 10.15 -24.93 -5.63
CA ARG A 111 11.32 -24.95 -4.73
C ARG A 111 11.72 -23.54 -4.31
N ARG A 112 11.89 -22.62 -5.27
CA ARG A 112 12.23 -21.22 -4.97
C ARG A 112 11.13 -20.53 -4.18
N ALA A 113 9.86 -20.76 -4.53
CA ALA A 113 8.73 -20.20 -3.80
C ALA A 113 8.74 -20.62 -2.32
N ARG A 114 8.98 -21.90 -2.02
CA ARG A 114 9.04 -22.40 -0.63
C ARG A 114 10.21 -21.80 0.15
N THR A 115 11.38 -21.67 -0.47
CA THR A 115 12.55 -21.03 0.15
C THR A 115 12.27 -19.56 0.47
N MET A 116 11.77 -18.79 -0.50
CA MET A 116 11.48 -17.36 -0.31
C MET A 116 10.37 -17.12 0.72
N LEU A 117 9.34 -17.98 0.75
CA LEU A 117 8.29 -17.92 1.78
C LEU A 117 8.85 -18.24 3.17
N GLY A 118 9.74 -19.24 3.28
CA GLY A 118 10.40 -19.58 4.54
C GLY A 118 11.25 -18.45 5.09
N GLU A 119 11.98 -17.74 4.22
CA GLU A 119 12.79 -16.57 4.60
C GLU A 119 11.91 -15.36 4.98
N GLY A 120 10.80 -15.16 4.27
CA GLY A 120 9.92 -14.00 4.47
C GLY A 120 8.93 -14.14 5.63
N VAL A 121 8.59 -15.36 6.07
CA VAL A 121 7.49 -15.58 7.02
C VAL A 121 7.75 -14.92 8.38
N MET A 122 8.98 -14.98 8.90
CA MET A 122 9.31 -14.41 10.20
C MET A 122 9.22 -12.87 10.17
N ILE A 123 9.69 -12.27 9.06
CA ILE A 123 9.60 -10.83 8.81
C ILE A 123 8.14 -10.41 8.67
N PHE A 124 7.34 -11.20 7.94
CA PHE A 124 5.91 -10.96 7.78
C PHE A 124 5.17 -11.01 9.13
N VAL A 125 5.41 -12.03 9.95
CA VAL A 125 4.79 -12.14 11.27
C VAL A 125 5.22 -10.99 12.19
N GLY A 126 6.51 -10.66 12.22
CA GLY A 126 7.02 -9.52 13.00
C GLY A 126 6.39 -8.20 12.60
N SER A 127 6.31 -7.92 11.29
CA SER A 127 5.66 -6.71 10.77
C SER A 127 4.16 -6.67 11.06
N MET A 128 3.46 -7.80 11.00
CA MET A 128 2.05 -7.89 11.35
C MET A 128 1.81 -7.52 12.81
N PHE A 129 2.60 -8.07 13.74
CA PHE A 129 2.50 -7.73 15.17
C PHE A 129 2.86 -6.27 15.44
N ALA A 130 3.86 -5.72 14.75
CA ALA A 130 4.21 -4.30 14.87
C ALA A 130 3.04 -3.40 14.45
N VAL A 131 2.36 -3.70 13.33
CA VAL A 131 1.18 -2.94 12.89
C VAL A 131 0.03 -3.07 13.89
N ILE A 132 -0.24 -4.27 14.41
CA ILE A 132 -1.28 -4.46 15.43
C ILE A 132 -0.96 -3.62 16.67
N TYR A 133 0.27 -3.70 17.17
CA TYR A 133 0.72 -2.93 18.32
C TYR A 133 0.55 -1.42 18.13
N LEU A 134 0.89 -0.90 16.94
CA LEU A 134 0.79 0.53 16.63
C LEU A 134 -0.63 1.01 16.35
N LYS A 135 -1.58 0.12 16.02
CA LYS A 135 -2.95 0.47 15.61
C LYS A 135 -4.04 -0.05 16.55
N ILE A 136 -3.66 -0.70 17.65
CA ILE A 136 -4.62 -1.25 18.63
C ILE A 136 -5.43 -0.14 19.30
N ASP A 137 -4.80 1.00 19.52
CA ASP A 137 -5.38 2.26 19.99
C ASP A 137 -6.56 2.72 19.13
N GLN A 138 -6.44 2.68 17.81
CA GLN A 138 -7.51 3.05 16.87
C GLN A 138 -8.70 2.09 16.95
N VAL A 139 -8.45 0.80 17.13
CA VAL A 139 -9.50 -0.22 17.31
C VAL A 139 -10.23 -0.01 18.63
N MET A 140 -9.50 0.22 19.72
CA MET A 140 -10.08 0.51 21.03
C MET A 140 -10.91 1.81 21.01
N LEU A 141 -10.38 2.88 20.40
CA LEU A 141 -11.11 4.14 20.26
C LEU A 141 -12.38 4.00 19.43
N ARG A 142 -12.38 3.19 18.37
CA ARG A 142 -13.60 2.92 17.58
C ARG A 142 -14.69 2.28 18.44
N ALA A 143 -14.33 1.36 19.32
CA ALA A 143 -15.27 0.69 20.21
C ALA A 143 -15.83 1.63 21.31
N MET A 144 -15.07 2.66 21.71
CA MET A 144 -15.43 3.56 22.81
C MET A 144 -16.14 4.85 22.35
N GLN A 145 -15.70 5.45 21.25
CA GLN A 145 -16.06 6.83 20.86
C GLN A 145 -16.56 6.97 19.42
N GLY A 146 -16.70 5.88 18.69
CA GLY A 146 -17.23 5.88 17.32
C GLY A 146 -16.23 6.35 16.25
N PRO A 147 -16.66 6.38 14.97
CA PRO A 147 -15.76 6.52 13.82
C PRO A 147 -15.20 7.93 13.60
N GLU A 148 -15.89 8.99 14.03
CA GLU A 148 -15.44 10.38 13.84
C GLU A 148 -14.17 10.69 14.65
N THR A 149 -14.18 10.36 15.95
CA THR A 149 -13.04 10.51 16.85
C THR A 149 -11.84 9.69 16.38
N VAL A 150 -12.08 8.48 15.85
CA VAL A 150 -11.03 7.64 15.26
C VAL A 150 -10.42 8.29 14.02
N GLY A 151 -11.22 8.99 13.21
CA GLY A 151 -10.74 9.75 12.06
C GLY A 151 -9.70 10.80 12.48
N ILE A 152 -10.05 11.64 13.45
CA ILE A 152 -9.15 12.69 13.99
C ILE A 152 -7.87 12.05 14.55
N TYR A 153 -8.02 11.03 15.38
CA TYR A 153 -6.90 10.34 16.02
C TYR A 153 -5.99 9.62 15.00
N SER A 154 -6.56 9.07 13.93
CA SER A 154 -5.80 8.40 12.87
C SER A 154 -4.85 9.34 12.12
N ILE A 155 -5.25 10.61 11.95
CA ILE A 155 -4.41 11.64 11.33
C ILE A 155 -3.31 12.08 12.30
N ALA A 156 -3.63 12.26 13.58
CA ALA A 156 -2.65 12.63 14.60
C ALA A 156 -1.57 11.55 14.77
N SER A 157 -1.97 10.28 14.87
CA SER A 157 -1.04 9.14 14.94
C SER A 157 -0.18 9.02 13.68
N LEU A 158 -0.76 9.19 12.49
CA LEU A 158 0.01 9.20 11.23
C LEU A 158 1.11 10.26 11.23
N LEU A 159 0.82 11.47 11.73
CA LEU A 159 1.81 12.55 11.81
C LEU A 159 2.92 12.23 12.82
N SER A 160 2.57 11.61 13.95
CA SER A 160 3.53 11.16 14.97
C SER A 160 4.47 10.07 14.43
N GLU A 161 3.93 9.15 13.63
CA GLU A 161 4.68 8.04 13.04
C GLU A 161 5.51 8.44 11.81
N ALA A 162 5.31 9.64 11.24
CA ALA A 162 6.00 10.09 10.04
C ALA A 162 7.54 10.09 10.18
N LEU A 163 8.04 10.26 11.40
CA LEU A 163 9.47 10.24 11.70
C LEU A 163 10.11 8.85 11.57
N TYR A 164 9.32 7.78 11.53
CA TYR A 164 9.83 6.41 11.32
C TYR A 164 10.47 6.20 9.94
N PHE A 165 10.27 7.13 9.00
CA PHE A 165 10.96 7.11 7.72
C PHE A 165 12.49 7.21 7.87
N ILE A 166 13.00 7.94 8.87
CA ILE A 166 14.45 8.15 9.04
C ILE A 166 15.20 6.83 9.30
N PRO A 167 14.86 6.04 10.33
CA PRO A 167 15.53 4.76 10.55
C PRO A 167 15.30 3.78 9.39
N ALA A 168 14.12 3.81 8.76
CA ALA A 168 13.85 2.97 7.60
C ALA A 168 14.76 3.30 6.39
N ALA A 169 15.03 4.59 6.14
CA ALA A 169 15.93 5.03 5.09
C ALA A 169 17.38 4.59 5.36
N ILE A 170 17.84 4.68 6.61
CA ILE A 170 19.18 4.23 7.01
C ILE A 170 19.32 2.72 6.75
N VAL A 171 18.39 1.90 7.26
CA VAL A 171 18.40 0.44 7.05
C VAL A 171 18.37 0.09 5.57
N GLY A 172 17.54 0.77 4.78
CA GLY A 172 17.45 0.53 3.34
C GLY A 172 18.71 0.87 2.54
N THR A 173 19.60 1.72 3.07
CA THR A 173 20.92 1.98 2.47
C THR A 173 22.01 1.07 3.00
N ALA A 174 21.93 0.65 4.27
CA ALA A 174 22.93 -0.20 4.91
C ALA A 174 22.80 -1.69 4.54
N PHE A 175 21.59 -2.13 4.17
CA PHE A 175 21.29 -3.51 3.77
C PHE A 175 20.58 -3.51 2.40
N PRO A 176 21.35 -3.45 1.27
CA PRO A 176 20.80 -3.38 -0.08
C PRO A 176 20.09 -4.67 -0.55
#